data_AF-A0A438HV81-F1
#
_entry.id   AF-A0A438HV81-F1
#
_cell.length_a   1.000
_cell.length_b   1.000
_cell.length_c   1.000
_cell.angle_alpha   90.00
_cell.angle_beta   90.00
_cell.angle_gamma   90.00
#
_symmetry.space_group_name_H-M   'P 1'
#
loop_
_entity.id
_entity.type
_entity.pdbx_description
1 polymer ?
#
loop_
_entity_poly.entity_id
_entity_poly.type
_entity_poly.pdbx_seq_one_letter_code
_entity_poly.pdbx_strand_id
1 'polypeptide(L)'
;MEEEAEIQENHDLPEFSWEERSLHLLQNSRLDKDFAKLKCPRKGGKKHRVRCMSKPMAIPEVILELQEPIVRESALRCLSTFLLEFYQQPSGRYWDGLSESCDVIMEQELLSFFRMIGDQNPSVRSSKRLANVLTLFQCIAANRETRLRFIDTCVPNLLQPVILFQTPLEVFENVRAVALSVIAILCQAGDPTIIQWAVKSDMVEICCTSIAMGNELTKVVGMHILEAIMQDESGLCYICSPMSDHLLQKMMTTWEHLVNLLAVDDDFSPRLLFHSIRCYFLACCDVRGLSLVKEKLPKTISNGFFLDIVGDFPLMGDLLQELLLTVDKIYDFLPDNLDDVYDHIR
;
A
#
# COMPACT_ATOMS: atom_id res chain seq x y z
N MET A 1 58.04 -20.92 -3.43
CA MET A 1 57.82 -19.95 -2.33
C MET A 1 56.83 -18.98 -2.91
N GLU A 2 55.56 -19.31 -2.67
CA GLU A 2 54.39 -18.56 -3.11
C GLU A 2 54.41 -17.16 -2.50
N GLU A 3 53.83 -16.20 -3.21
CA GLU A 3 53.17 -15.06 -2.58
C GLU A 3 51.83 -14.91 -3.29
N GLU A 4 50.79 -15.41 -2.63
CA GLU A 4 49.39 -15.34 -3.03
C GLU A 4 48.92 -13.88 -2.94
N ALA A 5 48.36 -13.36 -4.03
CA ALA A 5 47.61 -12.11 -4.01
C ALA A 5 46.13 -12.44 -3.78
N GLU A 6 45.68 -12.27 -2.53
CA GLU A 6 44.27 -12.24 -2.16
C GLU A 6 43.54 -11.13 -2.94
N ILE A 7 42.60 -11.55 -3.80
CA ILE A 7 41.60 -10.67 -4.40
C ILE A 7 40.52 -10.49 -3.34
N GLN A 8 40.46 -9.30 -2.75
CA GLN A 8 39.45 -8.93 -1.77
C GLN A 8 38.15 -8.60 -2.52
N GLU A 9 37.23 -9.56 -2.57
CA GLU A 9 35.82 -9.35 -2.92
C GLU A 9 35.18 -8.41 -1.90
N ASN A 10 35.01 -7.14 -2.26
CA ASN A 10 34.12 -6.23 -1.55
C ASN A 10 32.77 -6.20 -2.27
N HIS A 11 31.94 -7.20 -1.99
CA HIS A 11 30.50 -7.12 -2.16
C HIS A 11 29.92 -6.41 -0.92
N ASP A 12 29.76 -5.10 -0.99
CA ASP A 12 28.94 -4.34 -0.05
C ASP A 12 28.32 -3.16 -0.82
N LEU A 13 27.27 -3.45 -1.61
CA LEU A 13 26.35 -2.41 -2.08
C LEU A 13 25.37 -2.10 -0.94
N PRO A 14 25.16 -0.83 -0.58
CA PRO A 14 24.24 -0.49 0.51
C PRO A 14 22.81 -0.86 0.12
N GLU A 15 22.22 -1.74 0.91
CA GLU A 15 20.84 -2.22 0.84
C GLU A 15 19.88 -1.08 1.22
N PHE A 16 19.69 -0.14 0.30
CA PHE A 16 18.61 0.85 0.40
C PHE A 16 17.30 0.17 0.04
N SER A 17 16.36 0.12 0.99
CA SER A 17 14.98 -0.33 0.76
C SER A 17 14.39 0.40 -0.46
N TRP A 18 13.89 -0.37 -1.43
CA TRP A 18 13.22 0.12 -2.64
C TRP A 18 12.10 1.15 -2.38
N GLU A 19 11.59 1.19 -1.15
CA GLU A 19 10.54 2.06 -0.65
C GLU A 19 10.96 3.54 -0.57
N GLU A 20 12.18 3.83 -0.10
CA GLU A 20 12.71 5.20 -0.08
C GLU A 20 12.90 5.72 -1.51
N ARG A 21 13.22 4.82 -2.46
CA ARG A 21 13.46 5.15 -3.86
C ARG A 21 12.15 5.39 -4.63
N SER A 22 11.08 4.62 -4.37
CA SER A 22 9.75 4.90 -4.92
C SER A 22 9.21 6.26 -4.48
N LEU A 23 9.54 6.73 -3.26
CA LEU A 23 9.20 8.06 -2.74
C LEU A 23 9.92 9.22 -3.45
N HIS A 24 11.03 8.96 -4.14
CA HIS A 24 11.74 9.97 -4.93
C HIS A 24 11.15 10.20 -6.33
N LEU A 25 10.33 9.28 -6.86
CA LEU A 25 9.71 9.37 -8.20
C LEU A 25 8.69 10.52 -8.35
N LEU A 26 8.66 11.49 -7.43
CA LEU A 26 7.39 12.10 -7.01
C LEU A 26 7.32 13.57 -6.74
N GLN A 27 8.43 14.27 -6.65
CA GLN A 27 8.35 15.68 -6.27
C GLN A 27 7.40 16.42 -7.21
N ASN A 28 6.24 16.85 -6.67
CA ASN A 28 5.18 17.68 -7.27
C ASN A 28 3.99 16.99 -8.00
N SER A 29 3.81 15.67 -7.88
CA SER A 29 2.66 14.96 -8.49
C SER A 29 1.28 15.36 -7.93
N ARG A 30 0.20 15.09 -8.67
CA ARG A 30 -1.20 15.29 -8.20
C ARG A 30 -1.49 14.47 -6.94
N LEU A 31 -0.96 13.25 -6.86
CA LEU A 31 -0.97 12.43 -5.65
C LEU A 31 -0.40 13.15 -4.43
N ASP A 32 0.76 13.78 -4.55
CA ASP A 32 1.37 14.52 -3.43
C ASP A 32 0.48 15.68 -2.99
N LYS A 33 -0.21 16.34 -3.94
CA LYS A 33 -1.20 17.39 -3.64
C LYS A 33 -2.43 16.80 -2.95
N ASP A 34 -2.91 15.62 -3.33
CA ASP A 34 -4.09 14.99 -2.72
C ASP A 34 -3.76 14.40 -1.32
N PHE A 35 -2.59 13.77 -1.16
CA PHE A 35 -2.01 13.46 0.15
C PHE A 35 -1.85 14.72 1.01
N ALA A 36 -1.35 15.81 0.45
CA ALA A 36 -1.20 17.08 1.17
C ALA A 36 -2.54 17.74 1.52
N LYS A 37 -3.58 17.62 0.68
CA LYS A 37 -4.95 18.10 0.97
C LYS A 37 -5.60 17.33 2.10
N LEU A 38 -5.31 16.03 2.24
CA LEU A 38 -5.73 15.23 3.38
C LEU A 38 -4.94 15.59 4.65
N LYS A 39 -3.64 15.90 4.50
CA LYS A 39 -2.74 16.29 5.61
C LYS A 39 -2.92 17.75 6.06
N CYS A 40 -3.39 18.67 5.21
CA CYS A 40 -3.51 20.09 5.54
C CYS A 40 -4.94 20.46 5.98
N PRO A 41 -5.13 20.98 7.21
CA PRO A 41 -6.31 21.80 7.48
C PRO A 41 -6.25 23.03 6.56
N ARG A 42 -7.36 23.35 5.88
CA ARG A 42 -7.48 24.45 4.91
C ARG A 42 -6.68 25.69 5.34
N LYS A 43 -5.64 26.03 4.57
CA LYS A 43 -4.92 27.31 4.67
C LYS A 43 -5.89 28.44 4.30
N GLY A 44 -6.42 29.11 5.32
CA GLY A 44 -7.40 30.19 5.16
C GLY A 44 -8.15 30.54 6.45
N GLY A 45 -8.21 29.61 7.41
CA GLY A 45 -8.56 29.95 8.79
C GLY A 45 -7.34 30.47 9.53
N LYS A 46 -7.47 31.60 10.24
CA LYS A 46 -6.48 32.09 11.23
C LYS A 46 -5.84 30.89 11.95
N LYS A 47 -4.51 30.84 12.04
CA LYS A 47 -3.71 29.83 12.75
C LYS A 47 -4.26 29.57 14.17
N HIS A 48 -5.30 28.76 14.29
CA HIS A 48 -5.51 27.94 15.46
C HIS A 48 -4.47 26.84 15.31
N ARG A 49 -3.23 27.12 15.73
CA ARG A 49 -2.41 26.05 16.29
C ARG A 49 -3.35 25.31 17.23
N VAL A 50 -3.55 24.03 17.00
CA VAL A 50 -4.35 23.20 17.88
C VAL A 50 -3.69 23.32 19.26
N ARG A 51 -4.21 24.22 20.10
CA ARG A 51 -3.70 24.52 21.44
C ARG A 51 -3.88 23.31 22.37
N CYS A 52 -4.55 22.25 21.89
CA CYS A 52 -4.85 20.99 22.57
C CYS A 52 -3.59 20.31 23.10
N MET A 53 -2.44 20.42 22.43
CA MET A 53 -1.24 19.66 22.85
C MET A 53 0.02 20.50 22.78
N SER A 54 0.15 21.43 23.74
CA SER A 54 1.44 22.09 24.02
C SER A 54 2.28 21.32 25.05
N LYS A 55 1.74 20.24 25.65
CA LYS A 55 2.39 19.45 26.70
C LYS A 55 2.10 17.95 26.52
N PRO A 56 3.11 17.06 26.67
CA PRO A 56 2.94 15.60 26.61
C PRO A 56 1.94 15.03 27.63
N MET A 57 1.71 15.72 28.75
CA MET A 57 0.73 15.30 29.78
C MET A 57 -0.74 15.41 29.34
N ALA A 58 -1.04 15.96 28.15
CA ALA A 58 -2.41 16.06 27.64
C ALA A 58 -2.89 14.77 26.94
N ILE A 59 -1.99 13.85 26.54
CA ILE A 59 -2.39 12.64 25.78
C ILE A 59 -3.25 11.68 26.62
N PRO A 60 -2.87 11.33 27.87
CA PRO A 60 -3.71 10.46 28.69
C PRO A 60 -5.11 11.05 28.95
N GLU A 61 -5.21 12.37 29.14
CA GLU A 61 -6.49 13.07 29.29
C GLU A 61 -7.35 12.96 28.03
N VAL A 62 -6.77 13.18 26.86
CA VAL A 62 -7.49 13.05 25.58
C VAL A 62 -7.88 11.59 25.28
N ILE A 63 -7.09 10.61 25.73
CA ILE A 63 -7.48 9.19 25.66
C ILE A 63 -8.72 8.93 26.53
N LEU A 64 -8.80 9.49 27.73
CA LEU A 64 -10.00 9.39 28.58
C LEU A 64 -11.20 10.08 27.93
N GLU A 65 -11.01 11.23 27.29
CA GLU A 65 -12.07 11.93 26.54
C GLU A 65 -12.66 11.09 25.39
N LEU A 66 -11.94 10.09 24.86
CA LEU A 66 -12.51 9.18 23.85
C LEU A 66 -13.69 8.38 24.39
N GLN A 67 -13.71 8.08 25.69
CA GLN A 67 -14.80 7.32 26.32
C GLN A 67 -16.10 8.12 26.28
N GLU A 68 -16.01 9.45 26.40
CA GLU A 68 -17.14 10.38 26.48
C GLU A 68 -17.73 10.71 25.10
N PRO A 69 -18.95 10.26 24.74
CA PRO A 69 -19.51 10.41 23.39
C PRO A 69 -19.60 11.86 22.90
N ILE A 70 -19.76 12.82 23.82
CA ILE A 70 -19.95 14.24 23.52
C ILE A 70 -18.63 14.87 23.01
N VAL A 71 -17.49 14.50 23.59
CA VAL A 71 -16.17 15.07 23.26
C VAL A 71 -15.29 14.13 22.43
N ARG A 72 -15.74 12.89 22.20
CA ARG A 72 -15.02 11.88 21.42
C ARG A 72 -14.57 12.36 20.04
N GLU A 73 -15.42 13.07 19.29
CA GLU A 73 -15.04 13.54 17.94
C GLU A 73 -13.89 14.56 17.99
N SER A 74 -13.88 15.45 18.99
CA SER A 74 -12.75 16.37 19.20
C SER A 74 -11.50 15.64 19.66
N ALA A 75 -11.64 14.64 20.53
CA ALA A 75 -10.54 13.84 21.02
C ALA A 75 -9.88 13.02 19.89
N LEU A 76 -10.69 12.31 19.08
CA LEU A 76 -10.23 11.60 17.87
C LEU A 76 -9.42 12.50 16.95
N ARG A 77 -9.94 13.71 16.67
CA ARG A 77 -9.26 14.68 15.81
C ARG A 77 -7.97 15.21 16.43
N CYS A 78 -7.94 15.43 17.75
CA CYS A 78 -6.74 15.90 18.45
C CYS A 78 -5.65 14.82 18.42
N LEU A 79 -6.00 13.57 18.74
CA LEU A 79 -5.08 12.43 18.71
C LEU A 79 -4.57 12.13 17.30
N SER A 80 -5.45 12.06 16.29
CA SER A 80 -5.03 11.77 14.91
C SER A 80 -4.04 12.82 14.38
N THR A 81 -4.32 14.12 14.66
CA THR A 81 -3.44 15.21 14.24
C THR A 81 -2.10 15.16 14.96
N PHE A 82 -2.12 14.94 16.28
CA PHE A 82 -0.90 14.85 17.08
C PHE A 82 -0.03 13.68 16.61
N LEU A 83 -0.62 12.49 16.46
CA LEU A 83 0.12 11.31 16.08
C LEU A 83 0.71 11.42 14.67
N LEU A 84 0.02 12.06 13.72
CA LEU A 84 0.58 12.35 12.39
C LEU A 84 1.82 13.26 12.45
N GLU A 85 1.83 14.27 13.31
CA GLU A 85 2.98 15.17 13.49
C GLU A 85 4.16 14.47 14.18
N PHE A 86 3.88 13.58 15.13
CA PHE A 86 4.88 12.85 15.90
C PHE A 86 5.33 11.54 15.24
N TYR A 87 4.62 11.03 14.23
CA TYR A 87 5.03 9.87 13.44
C TYR A 87 6.39 10.08 12.74
N GLN A 88 6.83 11.33 12.61
CA GLN A 88 8.16 11.70 12.14
C GLN A 88 9.28 11.52 13.20
N GLN A 89 8.95 11.03 14.41
CA GLN A 89 9.88 10.86 15.53
C GLN A 89 9.72 9.45 16.16
N PRO A 90 10.73 8.56 16.09
CA PRO A 90 10.61 7.13 16.40
C PRO A 90 10.64 6.77 17.90
N SER A 91 10.10 7.60 18.79
CA SER A 91 10.11 7.31 20.24
C SER A 91 8.86 6.53 20.68
N GLY A 92 9.00 5.22 20.84
CA GLY A 92 7.92 4.25 21.10
C GLY A 92 7.13 4.35 22.43
N ARG A 93 7.35 5.36 23.29
CA ARG A 93 6.77 5.37 24.64
C ARG A 93 5.33 5.87 24.76
N TYR A 94 4.74 6.42 23.71
CA TYR A 94 3.38 7.00 23.77
C TYR A 94 2.27 5.99 23.43
N TRP A 95 2.63 4.79 22.96
CA TRP A 95 1.68 3.82 22.40
C TRP A 95 1.18 2.79 23.41
N ASP A 96 1.94 2.49 24.46
CA ASP A 96 1.60 1.46 25.45
C ASP A 96 0.25 1.69 26.14
N GLY A 97 -0.13 2.96 26.34
CA GLY A 97 -1.42 3.33 26.91
C GLY A 97 -2.58 3.45 25.91
N LEU A 98 -2.29 3.39 24.61
CA LEU A 98 -3.29 3.60 23.57
C LEU A 98 -4.06 2.32 23.23
N SER A 99 -3.44 1.12 23.31
CA SER A 99 -4.02 -0.06 22.65
C SER A 99 -5.33 -0.56 23.29
N GLU A 100 -5.34 -0.94 24.57
CA GLU A 100 -6.51 -1.68 25.09
C GLU A 100 -7.81 -0.86 25.19
N SER A 101 -7.70 0.42 25.57
CA SER A 101 -8.89 1.27 25.76
C SER A 101 -9.37 1.90 24.45
N CYS A 102 -8.46 2.21 23.52
CA CYS A 102 -8.84 2.88 22.28
C CYS A 102 -9.38 1.89 21.25
N ASP A 103 -8.90 0.64 21.21
CA ASP A 103 -9.32 -0.36 20.20
C ASP A 103 -10.84 -0.55 20.20
N VAL A 104 -11.44 -0.74 21.38
CA VAL A 104 -12.90 -0.88 21.53
C VAL A 104 -13.65 0.36 21.06
N ILE A 105 -13.15 1.56 21.36
CA ILE A 105 -13.81 2.81 20.98
C ILE A 105 -13.70 3.02 19.46
N MET A 106 -12.54 2.75 18.87
CA MET A 106 -12.33 2.86 17.43
C MET A 106 -13.17 1.85 16.65
N GLU A 107 -13.31 0.62 17.16
CA GLU A 107 -14.23 -0.37 16.61
C GLU A 107 -15.69 0.10 16.68
N GLN A 108 -16.12 0.66 17.82
CA GLN A 108 -17.46 1.25 17.93
C GLN A 108 -17.70 2.37 16.91
N GLU A 109 -16.71 3.21 16.66
CA GLU A 109 -16.80 4.27 15.65
C GLU A 109 -16.92 3.69 14.22
N LEU A 110 -16.18 2.63 13.92
CA LEU A 110 -16.27 1.91 12.66
C LEU A 110 -17.65 1.26 12.48
N LEU A 111 -18.15 0.55 13.50
CA LEU A 111 -19.48 -0.07 13.50
C LEU A 111 -20.60 0.97 13.39
N SER A 112 -20.45 2.13 14.03
CA SER A 112 -21.39 3.24 13.88
C SER A 112 -21.40 3.78 12.44
N PHE A 113 -20.26 3.76 11.76
CA PHE A 113 -20.17 4.19 10.37
C PHE A 113 -20.79 3.16 9.41
N PHE A 114 -20.71 1.86 9.71
CA PHE A 114 -21.37 0.84 8.87
C PHE A 114 -22.87 1.01 8.77
N ARG A 115 -23.53 1.53 9.81
CA ARG A 115 -24.95 1.88 9.71
C ARG A 115 -25.20 2.92 8.62
N MET A 116 -24.34 3.93 8.51
CA MET A 116 -24.44 4.97 7.48
C MET A 116 -24.12 4.44 6.07
N ILE A 117 -23.19 3.50 5.96
CA ILE A 117 -22.93 2.75 4.71
C ILE A 117 -24.17 1.96 4.30
N GLY A 118 -24.78 1.22 5.24
CA GLY A 118 -26.00 0.45 5.00
C GLY A 118 -27.17 1.31 4.55
N ASP A 119 -27.31 2.51 5.13
CA ASP A 119 -28.32 3.50 4.74
C ASP A 119 -27.94 4.31 3.48
N GLN A 120 -26.80 4.02 2.85
CA GLN A 120 -26.26 4.71 1.67
C GLN A 120 -26.13 6.24 1.83
N ASN A 121 -25.88 6.71 3.05
CA ASN A 121 -25.93 8.14 3.38
C ASN A 121 -24.73 8.61 4.23
N PRO A 122 -23.48 8.35 3.80
CA PRO A 122 -22.33 8.96 4.48
C PRO A 122 -22.33 10.49 4.25
N SER A 123 -22.11 11.24 5.32
CA SER A 123 -21.93 12.69 5.26
C SER A 123 -20.44 13.05 5.17
N VAL A 124 -20.14 14.27 4.73
CA VAL A 124 -18.76 14.82 4.78
C VAL A 124 -18.20 14.79 6.20
N ARG A 125 -19.03 15.08 7.21
CA ARG A 125 -18.61 15.09 8.62
C ARG A 125 -18.27 13.69 9.09
N SER A 126 -19.15 12.72 8.88
CA SER A 126 -18.91 11.33 9.29
C SER A 126 -17.72 10.72 8.56
N SER A 127 -17.53 11.04 7.27
CA SER A 127 -16.36 10.61 6.49
C SER A 127 -15.05 11.14 7.08
N LYS A 128 -14.99 12.41 7.48
CA LYS A 128 -13.82 12.99 8.14
C LYS A 128 -13.57 12.42 9.54
N ARG A 129 -14.65 12.13 10.27
CA ARG A 129 -14.56 11.47 11.58
C ARG A 129 -13.97 10.08 11.44
N LEU A 130 -14.46 9.29 10.47
CA LEU A 130 -13.89 7.98 10.15
C LEU A 130 -12.42 8.10 9.73
N ALA A 131 -12.05 9.08 8.91
CA ALA A 131 -10.65 9.29 8.53
C ALA A 131 -9.72 9.46 9.74
N ASN A 132 -10.16 10.17 10.81
CA ASN A 132 -9.37 10.27 12.04
C ASN A 132 -9.19 8.92 12.73
N VAL A 133 -10.25 8.08 12.76
CA VAL A 133 -10.18 6.71 13.32
C VAL A 133 -9.19 5.86 12.50
N LEU A 134 -9.29 5.91 11.17
CA LEU A 134 -8.38 5.19 10.29
C LEU A 134 -6.93 5.64 10.47
N THR A 135 -6.67 6.93 10.71
CA THR A 135 -5.32 7.42 11.06
C THR A 135 -4.77 6.80 12.34
N LEU A 136 -5.61 6.60 13.35
CA LEU A 136 -5.18 5.91 14.57
C LEU A 136 -4.87 4.43 14.28
N PHE A 137 -5.70 3.76 13.46
CA PHE A 137 -5.39 2.40 13.00
C PHE A 137 -4.09 2.32 12.18
N GLN A 138 -3.80 3.29 11.31
CA GLN A 138 -2.53 3.37 10.60
C GLN A 138 -1.37 3.39 11.60
N CYS A 139 -1.48 4.13 12.68
CA CYS A 139 -0.43 4.19 13.68
C CYS A 139 -0.25 2.86 14.43
N ILE A 140 -1.34 2.17 14.76
CA ILE A 140 -1.32 0.85 15.41
C ILE A 140 -0.69 -0.19 14.46
N ALA A 141 -1.09 -0.19 13.19
CA ALA A 141 -0.52 -1.03 12.15
C ALA A 141 0.99 -0.78 11.97
N ALA A 142 1.41 0.46 12.11
CA ALA A 142 2.78 0.86 11.87
C ALA A 142 3.69 0.70 13.10
N ASN A 143 3.17 0.36 14.27
CA ASN A 143 3.98 0.04 15.46
C ASN A 143 4.29 -1.48 15.48
N ARG A 144 5.57 -1.84 15.63
CA ARG A 144 6.05 -3.24 15.65
C ARG A 144 5.49 -4.05 16.82
N GLU A 145 5.21 -3.42 17.95
CA GLU A 145 4.72 -4.07 19.18
C GLU A 145 3.20 -4.31 19.20
N THR A 146 2.46 -3.64 18.31
CA THR A 146 0.99 -3.71 18.26
C THR A 146 0.46 -4.36 17.00
N ARG A 147 1.18 -4.30 15.86
CA ARG A 147 0.66 -4.74 14.56
C ARG A 147 0.17 -6.19 14.50
N LEU A 148 0.89 -7.13 15.14
CA LEU A 148 0.48 -8.54 15.18
C LEU A 148 -0.79 -8.71 16.04
N ARG A 149 -0.86 -8.07 17.21
CA ARG A 149 -2.09 -8.06 18.01
C ARG A 149 -3.26 -7.41 17.26
N PHE A 150 -2.99 -6.43 16.41
CA PHE A 150 -4.01 -5.74 15.63
C PHE A 150 -4.63 -6.62 14.53
N ILE A 151 -3.85 -7.48 13.86
CA ILE A 151 -4.45 -8.49 12.96
C ILE A 151 -5.23 -9.55 13.74
N ASP A 152 -4.79 -9.93 14.94
CA ASP A 152 -5.49 -10.91 15.79
C ASP A 152 -6.87 -10.43 16.28
N THR A 153 -7.11 -9.10 16.32
CA THR A 153 -8.42 -8.56 16.70
C THR A 153 -9.46 -8.61 15.57
N CYS A 154 -9.06 -9.01 14.35
CA CYS A 154 -9.88 -8.96 13.15
C CYS A 154 -10.37 -7.55 12.74
N VAL A 155 -9.97 -6.49 13.44
CA VAL A 155 -10.33 -5.11 13.08
C VAL A 155 -9.87 -4.74 11.66
N PRO A 156 -8.67 -5.12 11.18
CA PRO A 156 -8.29 -4.91 9.78
C PRO A 156 -9.27 -5.52 8.77
N ASN A 157 -9.85 -6.70 9.06
CA ASN A 157 -10.87 -7.33 8.20
C ASN A 157 -12.17 -6.51 8.16
N LEU A 158 -12.50 -5.79 9.22
CA LEU A 158 -13.64 -4.89 9.23
C LEU A 158 -13.45 -3.68 8.32
N LEU A 159 -12.25 -3.39 7.82
CA LEU A 159 -12.04 -2.26 6.90
C LEU A 159 -12.53 -2.56 5.47
N GLN A 160 -12.72 -3.82 5.10
CA GLN A 160 -13.08 -4.22 3.73
C GLN A 160 -14.37 -3.56 3.21
N PRO A 161 -15.49 -3.50 3.97
CA PRO A 161 -16.68 -2.79 3.54
C PRO A 161 -16.44 -1.29 3.31
N VAL A 162 -15.56 -0.65 4.09
CA VAL A 162 -15.20 0.77 3.88
C VAL A 162 -14.43 0.92 2.58
N ILE A 163 -13.45 0.05 2.33
CA ILE A 163 -12.58 0.08 1.14
C ILE A 163 -13.41 -0.11 -0.15
N LEU A 164 -14.37 -1.03 -0.12
CA LEU A 164 -15.18 -1.39 -1.29
C LEU A 164 -16.43 -0.53 -1.48
N PHE A 165 -16.83 0.26 -0.48
CA PHE A 165 -18.04 1.06 -0.58
C PHE A 165 -17.90 2.21 -1.58
N GLN A 166 -18.82 2.27 -2.54
CA GLN A 166 -18.88 3.32 -3.56
C GLN A 166 -19.93 4.36 -3.22
N THR A 167 -19.58 5.63 -3.39
CA THR A 167 -20.51 6.75 -3.18
C THR A 167 -20.13 7.90 -4.11
N PRO A 168 -21.10 8.72 -4.57
CA PRO A 168 -20.80 9.94 -5.33
C PRO A 168 -20.06 11.00 -4.50
N LEU A 169 -19.92 10.80 -3.17
CA LEU A 169 -19.22 11.74 -2.31
C LEU A 169 -17.71 11.68 -2.54
N GLU A 170 -17.16 12.64 -3.29
CA GLU A 170 -15.71 12.73 -3.60
C GLU A 170 -14.81 12.68 -2.36
N VAL A 171 -15.25 13.25 -1.23
CA VAL A 171 -14.50 13.21 0.04
C VAL A 171 -14.28 11.77 0.52
N PHE A 172 -15.17 10.84 0.20
CA PHE A 172 -15.10 9.46 0.62
C PHE A 172 -14.11 8.62 -0.20
N GLU A 173 -13.81 8.98 -1.45
CA GLU A 173 -12.79 8.30 -2.24
C GLU A 173 -11.42 8.32 -1.54
N ASN A 174 -11.09 9.44 -0.90
CA ASN A 174 -9.89 9.51 -0.08
C ASN A 174 -9.99 8.69 1.20
N VAL A 175 -11.18 8.56 1.80
CA VAL A 175 -11.39 7.71 2.98
C VAL A 175 -11.14 6.24 2.64
N ARG A 176 -11.57 5.77 1.46
CA ARG A 176 -11.26 4.44 0.94
C ARG A 176 -9.76 4.22 0.85
N ALA A 177 -9.03 5.19 0.28
CA ALA A 177 -7.57 5.14 0.23
C ALA A 177 -6.92 5.11 1.62
N VAL A 178 -7.40 5.91 2.59
CA VAL A 178 -6.88 5.87 3.97
C VAL A 178 -7.15 4.50 4.59
N ALA A 179 -8.34 3.91 4.41
CA ALA A 179 -8.65 2.58 4.92
C ALA A 179 -7.73 1.51 4.31
N LEU A 180 -7.55 1.55 2.99
CA LEU A 180 -6.65 0.64 2.29
C LEU A 180 -5.19 0.80 2.75
N SER A 181 -4.77 2.03 3.06
CA SER A 181 -3.40 2.28 3.52
C SER A 181 -3.10 1.74 4.93
N VAL A 182 -4.11 1.48 5.77
CA VAL A 182 -3.90 0.72 7.02
C VAL A 182 -3.36 -0.67 6.69
N ILE A 183 -3.92 -1.31 5.67
CA ILE A 183 -3.49 -2.63 5.19
C ILE A 183 -2.13 -2.55 4.51
N ALA A 184 -1.89 -1.51 3.71
CA ALA A 184 -0.58 -1.30 3.08
C ALA A 184 0.53 -1.20 4.12
N ILE A 185 0.34 -0.42 5.18
CA ILE A 185 1.30 -0.30 6.30
C ILE A 185 1.56 -1.64 6.98
N LEU A 186 0.52 -2.47 7.16
CA LEU A 186 0.68 -3.82 7.70
C LEU A 186 1.55 -4.68 6.78
N CYS A 187 1.23 -4.75 5.48
CA CYS A 187 1.96 -5.60 4.52
C CYS A 187 3.40 -5.10 4.30
N GLN A 188 3.61 -3.79 4.34
CA GLN A 188 4.93 -3.16 4.22
C GLN A 188 5.90 -3.57 5.34
N ALA A 189 5.39 -4.16 6.44
CA ALA A 189 6.24 -4.74 7.47
C ALA A 189 7.19 -5.83 6.95
N GLY A 190 6.82 -6.50 5.85
CA GLY A 190 7.49 -7.70 5.37
C GLY A 190 7.38 -8.88 6.33
N ASP A 191 6.44 -8.86 7.29
CA ASP A 191 6.24 -9.96 8.22
C ASP A 191 5.43 -11.08 7.54
N PRO A 192 5.97 -12.30 7.41
CA PRO A 192 5.27 -13.40 6.72
C PRO A 192 3.91 -13.75 7.34
N THR A 193 3.72 -13.54 8.65
CA THR A 193 2.44 -13.75 9.33
C THR A 193 1.38 -12.79 8.81
N ILE A 194 1.77 -11.53 8.60
CA ILE A 194 0.88 -10.49 8.07
C ILE A 194 0.56 -10.77 6.60
N ILE A 195 1.55 -11.17 5.79
CA ILE A 195 1.32 -11.53 4.39
C ILE A 195 0.37 -12.73 4.28
N GLN A 196 0.58 -13.77 5.10
CA GLN A 196 -0.31 -14.92 5.14
C GLN A 196 -1.73 -14.52 5.56
N TRP A 197 -1.88 -13.62 6.53
CA TRP A 197 -3.18 -13.07 6.90
C TRP A 197 -3.83 -12.30 5.73
N ALA A 198 -3.08 -11.46 5.02
CA ALA A 198 -3.59 -10.66 3.90
C ALA A 198 -4.12 -11.55 2.78
N VAL A 199 -3.36 -12.61 2.45
CA VAL A 199 -3.77 -13.65 1.49
C VAL A 199 -5.07 -14.34 1.92
N LYS A 200 -5.16 -14.79 3.17
CA LYS A 200 -6.36 -15.45 3.72
C LYS A 200 -7.57 -14.53 3.84
N SER A 201 -7.37 -13.22 3.79
CA SER A 201 -8.38 -12.18 3.98
C SER A 201 -8.86 -11.56 2.65
N ASP A 202 -8.69 -12.26 1.53
CA ASP A 202 -9.07 -11.82 0.18
C ASP A 202 -8.45 -10.48 -0.25
N MET A 203 -7.32 -10.10 0.33
CA MET A 203 -6.75 -8.77 0.10
C MET A 203 -6.32 -8.55 -1.35
N VAL A 204 -5.87 -9.62 -2.02
CA VAL A 204 -5.54 -9.59 -3.46
C VAL A 204 -6.76 -9.16 -4.28
N GLU A 205 -7.92 -9.77 -4.03
CA GLU A 205 -9.16 -9.45 -4.75
C GLU A 205 -9.64 -8.01 -4.47
N ILE A 206 -9.55 -7.59 -3.21
CA ILE A 206 -9.92 -6.24 -2.77
C ILE A 206 -9.02 -5.20 -3.43
N CYS A 207 -7.72 -5.48 -3.54
CA CYS A 207 -6.77 -4.60 -4.21
C CYS A 207 -7.05 -4.50 -5.71
N CYS A 208 -7.29 -5.60 -6.42
CA CYS A 208 -7.67 -5.56 -7.84
C CYS A 208 -8.91 -4.70 -8.07
N THR A 209 -9.94 -4.89 -7.22
CA THR A 209 -11.19 -4.12 -7.27
C THR A 209 -10.96 -2.63 -7.01
N SER A 210 -10.09 -2.31 -6.05
CA SER A 210 -9.71 -0.95 -5.70
C SER A 210 -8.88 -0.26 -6.78
N ILE A 211 -7.99 -0.99 -7.46
CA ILE A 211 -7.18 -0.49 -8.58
C ILE A 211 -8.06 -0.24 -9.82
N ALA A 212 -9.03 -1.11 -10.08
CA ALA A 212 -9.92 -0.96 -11.22
C ALA A 212 -10.81 0.30 -11.09
N MET A 213 -11.37 0.54 -9.90
CA MET A 213 -12.44 1.54 -9.72
C MET A 213 -12.04 2.80 -8.94
N GLY A 214 -10.94 2.77 -8.20
CA GLY A 214 -10.55 3.86 -7.29
C GLY A 214 -9.92 5.06 -8.00
N ASN A 215 -9.83 6.17 -7.28
CA ASN A 215 -8.99 7.30 -7.68
C ASN A 215 -7.49 6.93 -7.70
N GLU A 216 -6.67 7.77 -8.31
CA GLU A 216 -5.22 7.56 -8.47
C GLU A 216 -4.53 7.11 -7.17
N LEU A 217 -4.88 7.76 -6.05
CA LEU A 217 -4.34 7.44 -4.73
C LEU A 217 -4.70 6.01 -4.29
N THR A 218 -5.96 5.63 -4.42
CA THR A 218 -6.43 4.27 -4.10
C THR A 218 -5.72 3.23 -4.97
N LYS A 219 -5.51 3.52 -6.25
CA LYS A 219 -4.78 2.64 -7.18
C LYS A 219 -3.34 2.42 -6.72
N VAL A 220 -2.62 3.49 -6.37
CA VAL A 220 -1.22 3.39 -5.89
C VAL A 220 -1.14 2.56 -4.62
N VAL A 221 -2.02 2.81 -3.64
CA VAL A 221 -2.02 2.03 -2.39
C VAL A 221 -2.34 0.56 -2.65
N GLY A 222 -3.31 0.27 -3.52
CA GLY A 222 -3.64 -1.10 -3.91
C GLY A 222 -2.47 -1.82 -4.60
N MET A 223 -1.75 -1.13 -5.49
CA MET A 223 -0.56 -1.68 -6.14
C MET A 223 0.56 -1.99 -5.13
N HIS A 224 0.80 -1.12 -4.16
CA HIS A 224 1.77 -1.39 -3.09
C HIS A 224 1.43 -2.63 -2.26
N ILE A 225 0.15 -2.87 -1.96
CA ILE A 225 -0.26 -4.07 -1.22
C ILE A 225 -0.01 -5.33 -2.06
N LEU A 226 -0.41 -5.32 -3.35
CA LEU A 226 -0.15 -6.45 -4.25
C LEU A 226 1.35 -6.73 -4.36
N GLU A 227 2.15 -5.68 -4.51
CA GLU A 227 3.60 -5.80 -4.56
C GLU A 227 4.18 -6.42 -3.28
N ALA A 228 3.75 -5.96 -2.11
CA ALA A 228 4.20 -6.51 -0.82
C ALA A 228 3.83 -8.01 -0.66
N ILE A 229 2.62 -8.41 -1.11
CA ILE A 229 2.21 -9.82 -1.11
C ILE A 229 3.06 -10.64 -2.08
N MET A 230 3.33 -10.13 -3.28
CA MET A 230 4.09 -10.85 -4.31
C MET A 230 5.60 -10.91 -4.05
N GLN A 231 6.14 -10.01 -3.23
CA GLN A 231 7.55 -10.07 -2.79
C GLN A 231 7.80 -11.20 -1.79
N ASP A 232 6.77 -11.62 -1.05
CA ASP A 232 6.84 -12.77 -0.16
C ASP A 232 6.65 -14.07 -0.95
N GLU A 233 7.52 -15.05 -0.71
CA GLU A 233 7.49 -16.35 -1.40
C GLU A 233 6.14 -17.06 -1.23
N SER A 234 5.55 -17.03 -0.02
CA SER A 234 4.28 -17.70 0.25
C SER A 234 3.10 -16.99 -0.43
N GLY A 235 3.16 -15.66 -0.48
CA GLY A 235 2.17 -14.84 -1.18
C GLY A 235 2.20 -15.06 -2.69
N LEU A 236 3.39 -15.05 -3.31
CA LEU A 236 3.55 -15.34 -4.73
C LEU A 236 3.09 -16.75 -5.08
N CYS A 237 3.54 -17.77 -4.34
CA CYS A 237 3.10 -19.16 -4.55
C CYS A 237 1.59 -19.31 -4.43
N TYR A 238 0.95 -18.60 -3.49
CA TYR A 238 -0.51 -18.62 -3.37
C TYR A 238 -1.19 -18.03 -4.60
N ILE A 239 -0.77 -16.84 -5.07
CA ILE A 239 -1.34 -16.15 -6.22
C ILE A 239 -1.18 -17.02 -7.48
N CYS A 240 0.00 -17.61 -7.66
CA CYS A 240 0.33 -18.43 -8.83
C CYS A 240 -0.13 -19.89 -8.70
N SER A 241 -0.79 -20.28 -7.60
CA SER A 241 -1.33 -21.62 -7.43
C SER A 241 -2.47 -21.93 -8.43
N PRO A 242 -2.60 -23.17 -8.94
CA PRO A 242 -3.75 -23.57 -9.76
C PRO A 242 -5.11 -23.35 -9.09
N MET A 243 -5.15 -23.40 -7.75
CA MET A 243 -6.38 -23.15 -6.97
C MET A 243 -6.80 -21.67 -7.01
N SER A 244 -5.85 -20.77 -7.24
CA SER A 244 -6.03 -19.32 -7.24
C SER A 244 -5.98 -18.72 -8.65
N ASP A 245 -6.14 -19.55 -9.70
CA ASP A 245 -5.99 -19.11 -11.09
C ASP A 245 -6.85 -17.87 -11.42
N HIS A 246 -8.09 -17.86 -10.93
CA HIS A 246 -9.00 -16.72 -11.09
C HIS A 246 -8.43 -15.39 -10.55
N LEU A 247 -7.64 -15.42 -9.46
CA LEU A 247 -7.00 -14.23 -8.91
C LEU A 247 -5.87 -13.75 -9.82
N LEU A 248 -4.99 -14.65 -10.27
CA LEU A 248 -3.90 -14.30 -11.19
C LEU A 248 -4.45 -13.73 -12.50
N GLN A 249 -5.51 -14.34 -13.06
CA GLN A 249 -6.20 -13.82 -14.25
C GLN A 249 -6.77 -12.41 -14.00
N LYS A 250 -7.44 -12.21 -12.87
CA LYS A 250 -7.99 -10.90 -12.47
C LYS A 250 -6.87 -9.85 -12.34
N MET A 251 -5.73 -10.21 -11.77
CA MET A 251 -4.56 -9.34 -11.66
C MET A 251 -4.03 -8.93 -13.04
N MET A 252 -3.83 -9.89 -13.95
CA MET A 252 -3.37 -9.61 -15.33
C MET A 252 -4.31 -8.65 -16.05
N THR A 253 -5.62 -8.89 -16.01
CA THR A 253 -6.62 -8.00 -16.62
C THR A 253 -6.66 -6.62 -15.96
N THR A 254 -6.50 -6.56 -14.65
CA THR A 254 -6.48 -5.29 -13.91
C THR A 254 -5.26 -4.44 -14.29
N TRP A 255 -4.07 -5.06 -14.38
CA TRP A 255 -2.85 -4.37 -14.77
C TRP A 255 -2.85 -3.95 -16.24
N GLU A 256 -3.36 -4.81 -17.14
CA GLU A 256 -3.53 -4.45 -18.55
C GLU A 256 -4.44 -3.23 -18.69
N HIS A 257 -5.59 -3.24 -18.01
CA HIS A 257 -6.50 -2.11 -18.03
C HIS A 257 -5.85 -0.85 -17.45
N LEU A 258 -5.12 -0.97 -16.32
CA LEU A 258 -4.41 0.15 -15.72
C LEU A 258 -3.39 0.75 -16.70
N VAL A 259 -2.51 -0.06 -17.28
CA VAL A 259 -1.49 0.38 -18.23
C VAL A 259 -2.12 1.06 -19.44
N ASN A 260 -3.22 0.52 -19.97
CA ASN A 260 -3.94 1.14 -21.08
C ASN A 260 -4.56 2.50 -20.70
N LEU A 261 -5.01 2.66 -19.45
CA LEU A 261 -5.45 3.97 -18.95
C LEU A 261 -4.28 4.96 -18.86
N LEU A 262 -3.12 4.52 -18.34
CA LEU A 262 -1.92 5.38 -18.24
C LEU A 262 -1.44 5.84 -19.63
N ALA A 263 -1.62 5.02 -20.65
CA ALA A 263 -1.23 5.36 -22.02
C ALA A 263 -2.07 6.49 -22.66
N VAL A 264 -3.23 6.82 -22.09
CA VAL A 264 -4.16 7.84 -22.63
C VAL A 264 -4.32 9.04 -21.70
N ASP A 265 -3.90 8.92 -20.44
CA ASP A 265 -4.00 9.98 -19.44
C ASP A 265 -2.70 10.79 -19.38
N ASP A 266 -2.65 11.96 -20.03
CA ASP A 266 -1.44 12.80 -20.08
C ASP A 266 -0.93 13.27 -18.70
N ASP A 267 -1.75 13.19 -17.64
CA ASP A 267 -1.44 13.65 -16.28
C ASP A 267 -1.22 12.49 -15.28
N PHE A 268 -1.04 11.25 -15.76
CA PHE A 268 -0.94 10.08 -14.89
C PHE A 268 0.31 10.09 -13.99
N SER A 269 0.21 9.51 -12.79
CA SER A 269 1.37 9.34 -11.91
C SER A 269 2.35 8.25 -12.40
N PRO A 270 3.64 8.57 -12.62
CA PRO A 270 4.66 7.58 -12.96
C PRO A 270 4.80 6.43 -11.95
N ARG A 271 4.37 6.62 -10.68
CA ARG A 271 4.29 5.55 -9.67
C ARG A 271 3.46 4.38 -10.17
N LEU A 272 2.31 4.64 -10.79
CA LEU A 272 1.41 3.57 -11.23
C LEU A 272 2.05 2.71 -12.31
N LEU A 273 2.79 3.33 -13.23
CA LEU A 273 3.54 2.60 -14.25
C LEU A 273 4.68 1.79 -13.61
N PHE A 274 5.46 2.41 -12.72
CA PHE A 274 6.54 1.72 -11.99
C PHE A 274 6.02 0.46 -11.29
N HIS A 275 4.97 0.60 -10.47
CA HIS A 275 4.39 -0.54 -9.77
C HIS A 275 3.76 -1.57 -10.71
N SER A 276 3.20 -1.15 -11.85
CA SER A 276 2.66 -2.09 -12.84
C SER A 276 3.78 -2.94 -13.44
N ILE A 277 4.87 -2.32 -13.89
CA ILE A 277 6.05 -3.03 -14.41
C ILE A 277 6.63 -3.96 -13.33
N ARG A 278 6.73 -3.48 -12.09
CA ARG A 278 7.23 -4.27 -10.96
C ARG A 278 6.38 -5.49 -10.66
N CYS A 279 5.06 -5.36 -10.64
CA CYS A 279 4.16 -6.49 -10.43
C CYS A 279 4.22 -7.51 -11.57
N TYR A 280 4.35 -7.06 -12.83
CA TYR A 280 4.62 -7.97 -13.95
C TYR A 280 5.94 -8.72 -13.77
N PHE A 281 7.01 -8.03 -13.36
CA PHE A 281 8.31 -8.64 -13.09
C PHE A 281 8.23 -9.66 -11.95
N LEU A 282 7.60 -9.33 -10.83
CA LEU A 282 7.40 -10.24 -9.71
C LEU A 282 6.58 -11.48 -10.11
N ALA A 283 5.57 -11.34 -10.98
CA ALA A 283 4.84 -12.49 -11.50
C ALA A 283 5.73 -13.43 -12.33
N CYS A 284 6.76 -12.91 -13.00
CA CYS A 284 7.71 -13.74 -13.76
C CYS A 284 8.60 -14.62 -12.85
N CYS A 285 8.67 -14.35 -11.55
CA CYS A 285 9.39 -15.20 -10.60
C CYS A 285 8.69 -16.55 -10.33
N ASP A 286 7.49 -16.78 -10.86
CA ASP A 286 6.80 -18.06 -10.87
C ASP A 286 6.55 -18.53 -12.31
N VAL A 287 6.70 -19.83 -12.58
CA VAL A 287 6.57 -20.41 -13.93
C VAL A 287 5.19 -20.15 -14.56
N ARG A 288 4.11 -20.22 -13.78
CA ARG A 288 2.75 -19.94 -14.28
C ARG A 288 2.55 -18.45 -14.49
N GLY A 289 3.05 -17.64 -13.56
CA GLY A 289 3.04 -16.18 -13.71
C GLY A 289 3.78 -15.75 -14.98
N LEU A 290 5.00 -16.22 -15.20
CA LEU A 290 5.80 -15.99 -16.41
C LEU A 290 5.06 -16.40 -17.69
N SER A 291 4.44 -17.58 -17.72
CA SER A 291 3.67 -18.04 -18.87
C SER A 291 2.52 -17.07 -19.21
N LEU A 292 1.82 -16.58 -18.19
CA LEU A 292 0.72 -15.63 -18.34
C LEU A 292 1.20 -14.23 -18.74
N VAL A 293 2.30 -13.76 -18.17
CA VAL A 293 2.90 -12.46 -18.55
C VAL A 293 3.30 -12.50 -20.02
N LYS A 294 3.96 -13.56 -20.49
CA LYS A 294 4.30 -13.70 -21.92
C LYS A 294 3.10 -13.59 -22.86
N GLU A 295 1.98 -14.20 -22.48
CA GLU A 295 0.76 -14.17 -23.29
C GLU A 295 0.07 -12.80 -23.23
N LYS A 296 0.04 -12.16 -22.05
CA LYS A 296 -0.85 -11.04 -21.75
C LYS A 296 -0.15 -9.70 -21.48
N LEU A 297 1.17 -9.61 -21.64
CA LEU A 297 1.89 -8.36 -21.45
C LEU A 297 1.34 -7.30 -22.42
N PRO A 298 0.88 -6.13 -21.92
CA PRO A 298 0.38 -5.07 -22.78
C PRO A 298 1.44 -4.62 -23.80
N LYS A 299 1.03 -4.48 -25.06
CA LYS A 299 1.94 -4.02 -26.14
C LYS A 299 2.54 -2.65 -25.86
N THR A 300 1.84 -1.79 -25.12
CA THR A 300 2.32 -0.47 -24.69
C THR A 300 3.54 -0.55 -23.77
N ILE A 301 3.73 -1.65 -23.02
CA ILE A 301 4.94 -1.89 -22.24
C ILE A 301 6.11 -2.31 -23.14
N SER A 302 5.86 -3.12 -24.18
CA SER A 302 6.92 -3.71 -25.01
C SER A 302 7.28 -2.94 -26.29
N ASN A 303 6.41 -2.05 -26.78
CA ASN A 303 6.62 -1.33 -28.05
C ASN A 303 7.37 0.01 -27.90
N GLY A 304 7.88 0.31 -26.71
CA GLY A 304 8.60 1.54 -26.41
C GLY A 304 7.71 2.78 -26.22
N PHE A 305 6.39 2.63 -26.05
CA PHE A 305 5.48 3.76 -25.83
C PHE A 305 5.87 4.62 -24.61
N PHE A 306 6.34 3.99 -23.53
CA PHE A 306 6.73 4.68 -22.31
C PHE A 306 8.21 5.11 -22.25
N LEU A 307 8.98 5.00 -23.35
CA LEU A 307 10.42 5.28 -23.34
C LEU A 307 10.78 6.69 -22.85
N ASP A 308 9.98 7.70 -23.20
CA ASP A 308 10.22 9.08 -22.77
C ASP A 308 10.13 9.20 -21.24
N ILE A 309 9.06 8.67 -20.65
CA ILE A 309 8.83 8.68 -19.19
C ILE A 309 9.88 7.83 -18.48
N VAL A 310 10.21 6.67 -19.04
CA VAL A 310 11.24 5.78 -18.52
C VAL A 310 12.63 6.45 -18.54
N GLY A 311 12.92 7.27 -19.55
CA GLY A 311 14.15 8.06 -19.64
C GLY A 311 14.30 9.06 -18.49
N ASP A 312 13.18 9.61 -17.99
CA ASP A 312 13.18 10.51 -16.83
C ASP A 312 13.39 9.75 -15.49
N PHE A 313 13.17 8.44 -15.46
CA PHE A 313 13.26 7.59 -14.27
C PHE A 313 14.11 6.33 -14.52
N PRO A 314 15.46 6.41 -14.38
CA PRO A 314 16.37 5.31 -14.72
C PRO A 314 16.01 3.95 -14.10
N LEU A 315 15.62 3.93 -12.83
CA LEU A 315 15.21 2.70 -12.12
C LEU A 315 13.99 2.01 -12.75
N MET A 316 13.05 2.79 -13.30
CA MET A 316 11.91 2.24 -14.03
C MET A 316 12.38 1.62 -15.35
N GLY A 317 13.39 2.21 -15.98
CA GLY A 317 14.01 1.69 -17.20
C GLY A 317 14.76 0.41 -17.01
N ASP A 318 15.59 0.34 -15.97
CA ASP A 318 16.31 -0.88 -15.61
C ASP A 318 15.31 -2.02 -15.36
N LEU A 319 14.27 -1.76 -14.57
CA LEU A 319 13.21 -2.73 -14.27
C LEU A 319 12.42 -3.15 -15.52
N LEU A 320 12.09 -2.20 -16.40
CA LEU A 320 11.41 -2.51 -17.67
C LEU A 320 12.30 -3.39 -18.56
N GLN A 321 13.58 -3.07 -18.65
CA GLN A 321 14.54 -3.86 -19.42
C GLN A 321 14.67 -5.27 -18.85
N GLU A 322 14.77 -5.43 -17.54
CA GLU A 322 14.80 -6.74 -16.88
C GLU A 322 13.53 -7.55 -17.15
N LEU A 323 12.36 -6.93 -17.07
CA LEU A 323 11.09 -7.56 -17.43
C LEU A 323 11.09 -8.07 -18.88
N LEU A 324 11.43 -7.20 -19.83
CA LEU A 324 11.44 -7.57 -21.25
C LEU A 324 12.45 -8.69 -21.53
N LEU A 325 13.65 -8.61 -20.95
CA LEU A 325 14.64 -9.68 -21.04
C LEU A 325 14.12 -10.99 -20.45
N THR A 326 13.41 -10.96 -19.32
CA THR A 326 12.86 -12.17 -18.68
C THR A 326 11.77 -12.82 -19.53
N VAL A 327 10.95 -12.00 -20.17
CA VAL A 327 9.90 -12.45 -21.09
C VAL A 327 10.50 -13.00 -22.39
N ASP A 328 11.56 -12.38 -22.92
CA ASP A 328 12.21 -12.74 -24.19
C ASP A 328 13.20 -13.91 -24.10
N LYS A 329 13.93 -14.08 -22.98
CA LYS A 329 15.06 -15.04 -22.81
C LYS A 329 14.71 -16.54 -22.98
N ILE A 330 13.45 -16.92 -23.16
CA ILE A 330 13.03 -18.32 -23.39
C ILE A 330 12.60 -18.54 -24.86
N TYR A 331 13.16 -17.79 -25.79
CA TYR A 331 13.32 -18.32 -27.14
C TYR A 331 14.60 -19.16 -27.30
N ASP A 332 15.58 -19.01 -26.39
CA ASP A 332 16.89 -19.69 -26.51
C ASP A 332 17.10 -20.88 -25.55
N PHE A 333 16.24 -21.06 -24.52
CA PHE A 333 16.36 -22.14 -23.53
C PHE A 333 15.06 -22.95 -23.35
N LEU A 334 14.59 -23.57 -24.44
CA LEU A 334 13.79 -24.80 -24.34
C LEU A 334 14.69 -26.02 -24.60
N PRO A 335 15.37 -26.56 -23.57
CA PRO A 335 15.57 -27.98 -23.46
C PRO A 335 14.54 -28.56 -22.46
N ASP A 336 14.17 -29.82 -22.67
CA ASP A 336 13.09 -30.57 -22.02
C ASP A 336 13.16 -30.74 -20.47
N ASN A 337 13.91 -29.92 -19.71
CA ASN A 337 13.99 -30.01 -18.25
C ASN A 337 13.93 -28.64 -17.57
N LEU A 338 12.91 -28.47 -16.71
CA LEU A 338 12.51 -27.24 -16.02
C LEU A 338 13.26 -26.98 -14.68
N ASP A 339 14.20 -27.84 -14.30
CA ASP A 339 14.80 -27.81 -12.96
C ASP A 339 15.95 -26.79 -12.82
N ASP A 340 16.59 -26.36 -13.91
CA ASP A 340 17.78 -25.48 -13.87
C ASP A 340 17.46 -23.96 -13.80
N VAL A 341 16.19 -23.55 -13.88
CA VAL A 341 15.81 -22.12 -13.88
C VAL A 341 15.83 -21.51 -12.47
N TYR A 342 15.69 -22.33 -11.43
CA TYR A 342 15.54 -21.87 -10.04
C TYR A 342 16.82 -21.21 -9.46
N ASP A 343 18.00 -21.56 -9.96
CA ASP A 343 19.27 -21.09 -9.37
C ASP A 343 19.76 -19.73 -9.90
N HIS A 344 19.06 -19.11 -10.87
CA HIS A 344 19.46 -17.81 -11.42
C HIS A 344 18.55 -16.64 -11.01
N ILE A 345 17.48 -16.90 -10.26
CA ILE A 345 16.49 -15.89 -9.85
C ILE A 345 16.56 -15.59 -8.34
N ARG A 346 17.48 -16.22 -7.60
CA ARG A 346 17.69 -15.96 -6.16
C ARG A 346 18.69 -14.85 -5.88
#